data_AF-A0A8J7PFA8-F1
#
_entry.id   AF-A0A8J7PFA8-F1
#
_cell.length_a   1.000
_cell.length_b   1.000
_cell.length_c   1.000
_cell.angle_alpha   90.00
_cell.angle_beta   90.00
_cell.angle_gamma   90.00
#
_symmetry.space_group_name_H-M   'P 1'
#
loop_
_entity.id
_entity.type
_entity.pdbx_description
1 polymer ?
#
loop_
_entity_poly.entity_id
_entity_poly.type
_entity_poly.pdbx_seq_one_letter_code
_entity_poly.pdbx_strand_id
1 'polypeptide(L)'
;MSAAPASHSTVSAVYEGVVRHRRHAPAAHAFAYRMAQLYLDLDEIDRVFAGRWLWSSRRRNVAEFRRADYLGPAEMSLADAVRQRIAEANSVPPRGPIRVLTHLRYCGHVFNPVSFYYCYAEDGTTLECIVAEITNTPWRERHAYVLPASVAQRHGRSLRWDFDKAFHVSPFLPLDRQYTWTFTVPDEDLRVHMDVFDRNRRDFDATLALRRRTLDGLALARVLIRYPAMTLQVLGAIHWQALRLWLKRNPIYAHPSLPEEPT
;
A
#
# COMPACT_ATOMS: atom_id res chain seq x y z
N MET A 1 -36.26 3.68 28.13
CA MET A 1 -34.93 3.03 28.06
C MET A 1 -34.52 2.98 26.61
N SER A 2 -33.63 3.87 26.19
CA SER A 2 -33.18 3.97 24.80
C SER A 2 -32.27 2.79 24.50
N ALA A 3 -32.66 1.95 23.54
CA ALA A 3 -31.81 0.86 23.06
C ALA A 3 -30.56 1.47 22.43
N ALA A 4 -29.38 1.13 22.97
CA ALA A 4 -28.12 1.43 22.31
C ALA A 4 -28.14 0.80 20.91
N PRO A 5 -27.76 1.54 19.85
CA PRO A 5 -27.74 0.97 18.51
C PRO A 5 -26.72 -0.17 18.48
N ALA A 6 -27.14 -1.33 17.96
CA ALA A 6 -26.25 -2.46 17.72
C ALA A 6 -25.03 -1.97 16.92
N SER A 7 -23.84 -2.10 17.49
CA SER A 7 -22.59 -1.81 16.80
C SER A 7 -22.42 -2.83 15.68
N HIS A 8 -22.87 -2.49 14.48
CA HIS A 8 -22.44 -3.21 13.29
C HIS A 8 -20.91 -3.15 13.25
N SER A 9 -20.24 -4.28 13.49
CA SER A 9 -18.79 -4.34 13.43
C SER A 9 -18.38 -4.07 11.98
N THR A 10 -17.82 -2.88 11.73
CA THR A 10 -17.25 -2.56 10.42
C THR A 10 -16.07 -3.46 10.15
N VAL A 11 -15.94 -3.96 8.91
CA VAL A 11 -14.76 -4.74 8.53
C VAL A 11 -13.51 -3.86 8.51
N SER A 12 -13.70 -2.59 8.18
CA SER A 12 -12.66 -1.56 8.20
C SER A 12 -11.96 -1.45 9.57
N ALA A 13 -10.65 -1.25 9.55
CA ALA A 13 -9.78 -1.27 10.71
C ALA A 13 -8.64 -0.26 10.60
N VAL A 14 -8.02 0.07 11.72
CA VAL A 14 -6.71 0.73 11.74
C VAL A 14 -5.64 -0.35 11.92
N TYR A 15 -4.64 -0.37 11.06
CA TYR A 15 -3.48 -1.24 11.21
C TYR A 15 -2.27 -0.41 11.63
N GLU A 16 -1.74 -0.66 12.83
CA GLU A 16 -0.59 0.05 13.38
C GLU A 16 0.58 -0.92 13.59
N GLY A 17 1.79 -0.48 13.27
CA GLY A 17 2.98 -1.29 13.49
C GLY A 17 4.24 -0.64 12.96
N VAL A 18 5.09 -1.43 12.30
CA VAL A 18 6.44 -1.04 11.90
C VAL A 18 6.70 -1.41 10.44
N VAL A 19 7.35 -0.51 9.71
CA VAL A 19 8.06 -0.83 8.47
C VAL A 19 9.54 -0.95 8.79
N ARG A 20 10.17 -1.97 8.22
CA ARG A 20 11.61 -2.12 8.21
C ARG A 20 12.07 -2.22 6.76
N HIS A 21 13.11 -1.47 6.43
CA HIS A 21 13.84 -1.60 5.17
C HIS A 21 15.27 -1.99 5.48
N ARG A 22 15.81 -2.94 4.70
CA ARG A 22 17.19 -3.38 4.79
C ARG A 22 17.76 -3.50 3.39
N ARG A 23 18.83 -2.79 3.12
CA ARG A 23 19.69 -2.96 1.96
C ARG A 23 20.91 -3.74 2.41
N HIS A 24 21.22 -4.82 1.71
CA HIS A 24 22.37 -5.68 1.98
C HIS A 24 23.55 -5.33 1.07
N ALA A 25 23.27 -4.88 -0.16
CA ALA A 25 24.27 -4.49 -1.15
C ALA A 25 23.93 -3.16 -1.84
N PRO A 26 24.94 -2.37 -2.30
CA PRO A 26 26.39 -2.61 -2.16
C PRO A 26 26.92 -2.27 -0.76
N ALA A 27 26.21 -1.45 0.01
CA ALA A 27 26.52 -1.12 1.39
C ALA A 27 25.34 -1.42 2.30
N ALA A 28 25.59 -2.10 3.41
CA ALA A 28 24.58 -2.43 4.39
C ALA A 28 23.95 -1.16 4.97
N HIS A 29 22.62 -1.08 4.91
CA HIS A 29 21.85 0.01 5.49
C HIS A 29 20.48 -0.50 5.90
N ALA A 30 20.10 -0.25 7.14
CA ALA A 30 18.81 -0.67 7.66
C ALA A 30 18.17 0.47 8.44
N PHE A 31 16.86 0.60 8.32
CA PHE A 31 16.07 1.50 9.14
C PHE A 31 14.68 0.94 9.34
N ALA A 32 14.07 1.29 10.46
CA ALA A 32 12.70 0.95 10.77
C ALA A 32 12.00 2.16 11.38
N TYR A 33 10.71 2.29 11.11
CA TYR A 33 9.88 3.36 11.65
C TYR A 33 8.46 2.85 11.88
N ARG A 34 7.78 3.47 12.84
CA ARG A 34 6.38 3.16 13.15
C ARG A 34 5.48 3.86 12.16
N MET A 35 4.38 3.20 11.81
CA MET A 35 3.34 3.78 10.96
C MET A 35 1.95 3.27 11.35
N ALA A 36 0.92 3.96 10.85
CA ALA A 36 -0.44 3.46 10.79
C ALA A 36 -0.99 3.57 9.36
N GLN A 37 -1.73 2.56 8.94
CA GLN A 37 -2.51 2.54 7.70
C GLN A 37 -3.97 2.25 8.01
N LEU A 38 -4.87 2.75 7.18
CA LEU A 38 -6.25 2.34 7.24
C LEU A 38 -6.45 1.13 6.34
N TYR A 39 -7.15 0.13 6.87
CA TYR A 39 -7.71 -0.96 6.08
C TYR A 39 -9.20 -0.66 5.91
N LEU A 40 -9.60 -0.32 4.70
CA LEU A 40 -10.96 0.16 4.40
C LEU A 40 -11.64 -0.83 3.46
N ASP A 41 -12.83 -1.28 3.83
CA ASP A 41 -13.74 -1.86 2.86
C ASP A 41 -14.27 -0.73 1.96
N LEU A 42 -14.14 -0.87 0.63
CA LEU A 42 -14.47 0.21 -0.30
C LEU A 42 -15.94 0.61 -0.22
N ASP A 43 -16.83 -0.31 0.12
CA ASP A 43 -18.27 -0.05 0.27
C ASP A 43 -18.60 0.62 1.62
N GLU A 44 -17.69 0.60 2.59
CA GLU A 44 -17.88 1.20 3.91
C GLU A 44 -17.33 2.63 4.02
N ILE A 45 -16.55 3.13 3.06
CA ILE A 45 -15.77 4.38 3.18
C ILE A 45 -16.61 5.58 3.66
N ASP A 46 -17.76 5.82 3.04
CA ASP A 46 -18.62 6.95 3.39
C ASP A 46 -19.19 6.82 4.80
N ARG A 47 -19.56 5.60 5.20
CA ARG A 47 -20.07 5.29 6.54
C ARG A 47 -18.97 5.43 7.58
N VAL A 48 -17.77 4.96 7.27
CA VAL A 48 -16.60 5.01 8.14
C VAL A 48 -16.28 6.44 8.55
N PHE A 49 -16.44 7.43 7.65
CA PHE A 49 -16.14 8.84 7.95
C PHE A 49 -17.37 9.71 8.26
N ALA A 50 -18.58 9.15 8.22
CA ALA A 50 -19.80 9.88 8.56
C ALA A 50 -19.73 10.46 9.98
N GLY A 51 -20.11 11.73 10.13
CA GLY A 51 -20.14 12.42 11.42
C GLY A 51 -18.77 12.74 12.04
N ARG A 52 -17.65 12.47 11.36
CA ARG A 52 -16.31 12.77 11.87
C ARG A 52 -15.84 14.14 11.43
N TRP A 53 -15.53 15.01 12.40
CA TRP A 53 -15.19 16.40 12.09
C TRP A 53 -13.89 16.56 11.30
N LEU A 54 -12.86 15.77 11.60
CA LEU A 54 -11.51 15.87 11.00
C LEU A 54 -11.25 14.88 9.86
N TRP A 55 -12.24 14.05 9.50
CA TRP A 55 -12.12 13.02 8.48
C TRP A 55 -13.19 13.20 7.40
N SER A 56 -12.91 12.82 6.15
CA SER A 56 -13.92 12.83 5.09
C SER A 56 -13.57 11.91 3.92
N SER A 57 -14.56 11.52 3.14
CA SER A 57 -14.42 10.88 1.82
C SER A 57 -14.89 11.77 0.66
N ARG A 58 -15.54 12.90 0.96
CA ARG A 58 -16.26 13.72 -0.05
C ARG A 58 -15.81 15.17 -0.12
N ARG A 59 -15.16 15.69 0.92
CA ARG A 59 -14.71 17.09 0.99
C ARG A 59 -13.32 17.19 1.60
N ARG A 60 -12.64 18.29 1.27
CA ARG A 60 -11.36 18.66 1.90
C ARG A 60 -11.49 18.66 3.42
N ASN A 61 -10.58 17.97 4.08
CA ASN A 61 -10.50 17.89 5.53
C ASN A 61 -9.04 17.67 5.97
N VAL A 62 -8.80 17.61 7.29
CA VAL A 62 -7.49 17.30 7.86
C VAL A 62 -7.01 15.92 7.39
N ALA A 63 -7.88 14.92 7.40
CA ALA A 63 -7.65 13.65 6.73
C ALA A 63 -8.78 13.36 5.75
N GLU A 64 -8.45 12.99 4.51
CA GLU A 64 -9.45 12.68 3.50
C GLU A 64 -9.08 11.45 2.66
N PHE A 65 -10.08 10.61 2.39
CA PHE A 65 -10.03 9.66 1.30
C PHE A 65 -10.41 10.40 0.01
N ARG A 66 -9.50 10.47 -0.95
CA ARG A 66 -9.75 11.14 -2.22
C ARG A 66 -9.53 10.19 -3.37
N ARG A 67 -10.60 9.92 -4.14
CA ARG A 67 -10.60 8.92 -5.22
C ARG A 67 -9.43 9.06 -6.21
N ALA A 68 -9.05 10.29 -6.59
CA ALA A 68 -7.94 10.57 -7.51
C ALA A 68 -6.55 10.16 -7.00
N ASP A 69 -6.41 9.87 -5.70
CA ASP A 69 -5.13 9.46 -5.10
C ASP A 69 -4.82 7.97 -5.29
N TYR A 70 -5.75 7.22 -5.88
CA TYR A 70 -5.71 5.76 -6.00
C TYR A 70 -5.85 5.29 -7.45
N LEU A 71 -5.76 3.98 -7.65
CA LEU A 71 -5.70 3.30 -8.95
C LEU A 71 -6.77 3.76 -9.96
N GLY A 72 -6.34 4.00 -11.20
CA GLY A 72 -7.22 4.33 -12.33
C GLY A 72 -7.84 5.74 -12.29
N PRO A 73 -8.67 6.06 -13.29
CA PRO A 73 -9.31 7.38 -13.43
C PRO A 73 -10.21 7.74 -12.25
N ALA A 74 -10.32 9.04 -11.93
CA ALA A 74 -11.06 9.50 -10.76
C ALA A 74 -12.59 9.42 -10.94
N GLU A 75 -13.03 9.35 -12.18
CA GLU A 75 -14.43 9.28 -12.62
C GLU A 75 -15.00 7.86 -12.46
N MET A 76 -14.12 6.85 -12.40
CA MET A 76 -14.48 5.46 -12.18
C MET A 76 -14.44 5.13 -10.69
N SER A 77 -15.32 4.27 -10.20
CA SER A 77 -15.22 3.78 -8.81
C SER A 77 -13.86 3.10 -8.58
N LEU A 78 -13.34 3.13 -7.35
CA LEU A 78 -12.06 2.47 -7.08
C LEU A 78 -12.16 0.96 -7.21
N ALA A 79 -13.30 0.38 -6.86
CA ALA A 79 -13.56 -1.05 -7.02
C ALA A 79 -13.52 -1.46 -8.50
N ASP A 80 -14.14 -0.68 -9.39
CA ASP A 80 -14.15 -0.99 -10.82
C ASP A 80 -12.78 -0.80 -11.46
N ALA A 81 -12.03 0.23 -11.06
CA ALA A 81 -10.65 0.40 -11.53
C ALA A 81 -9.74 -0.77 -11.12
N VAL A 82 -9.93 -1.32 -9.92
CA VAL A 82 -9.21 -2.52 -9.48
C VAL A 82 -9.63 -3.74 -10.29
N ARG A 83 -10.94 -3.96 -10.50
CA ARG A 83 -11.46 -5.07 -11.33
C ARG A 83 -10.97 -4.99 -12.77
N GLN A 84 -10.98 -3.81 -13.36
CA GLN A 84 -10.46 -3.57 -14.69
C GLN A 84 -8.96 -3.91 -14.76
N ARG A 85 -8.16 -3.44 -13.81
CA ARG A 85 -6.73 -3.74 -13.76
C ARG A 85 -6.43 -5.24 -13.64
N ILE A 86 -7.25 -5.97 -12.90
CA ILE A 86 -7.17 -7.44 -12.78
C ILE A 86 -7.50 -8.11 -14.13
N ALA A 87 -8.55 -7.65 -14.82
CA ALA A 87 -8.91 -8.15 -16.15
C ALA A 87 -7.78 -7.92 -17.17
N GLU A 88 -7.18 -6.72 -17.18
CA GLU A 88 -6.04 -6.37 -18.03
C GLU A 88 -4.79 -7.24 -17.78
N ALA A 89 -4.67 -7.79 -16.57
CA ALA A 89 -3.62 -8.74 -16.22
C ALA A 89 -3.98 -10.20 -16.56
N ASN A 90 -5.01 -10.43 -17.40
CA ASN A 90 -5.52 -11.75 -17.78
C ASN A 90 -5.96 -12.62 -16.58
N SER A 91 -6.39 -11.98 -15.49
CA SER A 91 -6.92 -12.64 -14.30
C SER A 91 -8.42 -12.42 -14.18
N VAL A 92 -9.13 -13.34 -13.52
CA VAL A 92 -10.59 -13.24 -13.35
C VAL A 92 -10.91 -12.13 -12.33
N PRO A 93 -11.71 -11.11 -12.70
CA PRO A 93 -12.10 -10.06 -11.76
C PRO A 93 -12.96 -10.60 -10.62
N PRO A 94 -12.70 -10.16 -9.38
CA PRO A 94 -13.46 -10.60 -8.21
C PRO A 94 -14.89 -10.07 -8.25
N ARG A 95 -15.84 -10.90 -7.81
CA ARG A 95 -17.25 -10.50 -7.63
C ARG A 95 -17.55 -9.94 -6.24
N GLY A 96 -16.73 -10.27 -5.25
CA GLY A 96 -16.92 -9.86 -3.87
C GLY A 96 -16.36 -8.49 -3.51
N PRO A 97 -16.27 -8.20 -2.20
CA PRO A 97 -15.77 -6.93 -1.70
C PRO A 97 -14.29 -6.77 -2.00
N ILE A 98 -13.89 -5.51 -2.19
CA ILE A 98 -12.49 -5.10 -2.32
C ILE A 98 -12.16 -4.26 -1.09
N ARG A 99 -11.06 -4.59 -0.43
CA ARG A 99 -10.60 -3.90 0.78
C ARG A 99 -9.19 -3.40 0.58
N VAL A 100 -8.91 -2.16 0.96
CA VAL A 100 -7.63 -1.51 0.69
C VAL A 100 -6.88 -1.20 1.99
N LEU A 101 -5.62 -1.63 2.07
CA LEU A 101 -4.66 -1.16 3.07
C LEU A 101 -3.86 0.00 2.50
N THR A 102 -4.00 1.20 3.04
CA THR A 102 -3.41 2.40 2.42
C THR A 102 -3.24 3.61 3.34
N HIS A 103 -2.56 4.63 2.84
CA HIS A 103 -2.52 5.96 3.41
C HIS A 103 -3.54 6.88 2.73
N LEU A 104 -4.20 7.69 3.56
CA LEU A 104 -5.06 8.76 3.10
C LEU A 104 -4.27 10.04 2.88
N ARG A 105 -4.94 11.05 2.33
CA ARG A 105 -4.42 12.40 2.22
C ARG A 105 -4.55 13.10 3.57
N TYR A 106 -3.49 13.75 4.01
CA TYR A 106 -3.46 14.53 5.24
C TYR A 106 -3.06 15.97 4.94
N CYS A 107 -3.85 16.94 5.40
CA CYS A 107 -3.65 18.37 5.20
C CYS A 107 -3.34 18.72 3.73
N GLY A 108 -4.12 18.15 2.79
CA GLY A 108 -3.96 18.37 1.35
C GLY A 108 -2.84 17.59 0.67
N HIS A 109 -1.97 16.90 1.42
CA HIS A 109 -0.82 16.16 0.90
C HIS A 109 -1.03 14.64 1.02
N VAL A 110 -0.70 13.91 -0.03
CA VAL A 110 -0.70 12.45 -0.03
C VAL A 110 0.74 11.94 -0.17
N PHE A 111 1.16 11.11 0.78
CA PHE A 111 2.37 10.30 0.64
C PHE A 111 1.96 8.84 0.84
N ASN A 112 1.75 8.15 -0.28
CA ASN A 112 1.26 6.78 -0.31
C ASN A 112 2.15 5.93 -1.23
N PRO A 113 3.25 5.36 -0.70
CA PRO A 113 4.22 4.63 -1.52
C PRO A 113 3.63 3.32 -2.06
N VAL A 114 2.68 2.72 -1.32
CA VAL A 114 2.01 1.49 -1.74
C VAL A 114 0.61 1.38 -1.14
N SER A 115 -0.37 1.02 -1.98
CA SER A 115 -1.69 0.54 -1.61
C SER A 115 -1.80 -0.95 -1.91
N PHE A 116 -2.35 -1.72 -0.98
CA PHE A 116 -2.66 -3.14 -1.21
C PHE A 116 -4.17 -3.36 -1.21
N TYR A 117 -4.71 -3.77 -2.35
CA TYR A 117 -6.10 -4.14 -2.54
C TYR A 117 -6.25 -5.65 -2.36
N TYR A 118 -6.99 -6.06 -1.34
CA TYR A 118 -7.37 -7.44 -1.09
C TYR A 118 -8.74 -7.67 -1.71
N CYS A 119 -8.77 -8.57 -2.68
CA CYS A 119 -9.94 -8.86 -3.50
C CYS A 119 -10.51 -10.22 -3.10
N TYR A 120 -11.77 -10.23 -2.68
CA TYR A 120 -12.43 -11.41 -2.16
C TYR A 120 -13.47 -11.95 -3.14
N ALA A 121 -13.73 -13.25 -3.04
CA ALA A 121 -14.89 -13.88 -3.65
C ALA A 121 -16.19 -13.32 -3.04
N GLU A 122 -17.32 -13.69 -3.65
CA GLU A 122 -18.65 -13.23 -3.25
C GLU A 122 -18.98 -13.53 -1.77
N ASP A 123 -18.35 -14.54 -1.18
CA ASP A 123 -18.49 -14.86 0.25
C ASP A 123 -17.86 -13.82 1.21
N GLY A 124 -17.08 -12.86 0.69
CA GLY A 124 -16.41 -11.81 1.46
C GLY A 124 -15.26 -12.27 2.36
N THR A 125 -14.83 -13.54 2.25
CA THR A 125 -13.81 -14.17 3.11
C THR A 125 -12.71 -14.89 2.32
N THR A 126 -13.05 -15.54 1.21
CA THR A 126 -12.09 -16.23 0.34
C THR A 126 -11.31 -15.20 -0.48
N LEU A 127 -10.00 -15.12 -0.24
CA LEU A 127 -9.12 -14.22 -0.99
C LEU A 127 -8.84 -14.80 -2.38
N GLU A 128 -9.20 -14.05 -3.43
CA GLU A 128 -8.97 -14.43 -4.83
C GLU A 128 -7.72 -13.76 -5.41
N CYS A 129 -7.45 -12.51 -5.03
CA CYS A 129 -6.34 -11.74 -5.59
C CYS A 129 -5.85 -10.65 -4.61
N ILE A 130 -4.57 -10.31 -4.71
CA ILE A 130 -4.01 -9.08 -4.14
C ILE A 130 -3.54 -8.19 -5.30
N VAL A 131 -3.90 -6.92 -5.30
CA VAL A 131 -3.33 -5.92 -6.20
C VAL A 131 -2.47 -4.97 -5.39
N ALA A 132 -1.20 -4.81 -5.75
CA ALA A 132 -0.29 -3.88 -5.10
C ALA A 132 0.01 -2.71 -6.03
N GLU A 133 -0.61 -1.57 -5.75
CA GLU A 133 -0.34 -0.32 -6.43
C GLU A 133 0.82 0.39 -5.75
N ILE A 134 1.92 0.53 -6.47
CA ILE A 134 3.11 1.25 -6.03
C ILE A 134 3.11 2.62 -6.70
N THR A 135 3.33 3.67 -5.92
CA THR A 135 3.56 5.03 -6.44
C THR A 135 5.02 5.41 -6.25
N ASN A 136 5.72 5.63 -7.35
CA ASN A 136 7.11 6.09 -7.34
C ASN A 136 7.18 7.58 -6.92
N THR A 137 8.12 7.91 -6.04
CA THR A 137 8.49 9.29 -5.70
C THR A 137 9.93 9.54 -6.18
N PRO A 138 10.24 10.62 -6.93
CA PRO A 138 9.42 11.82 -7.18
C PRO A 138 8.55 11.81 -8.45
N TRP A 139 8.70 10.86 -9.37
CA TRP A 139 8.06 10.91 -10.70
C TRP A 139 6.54 10.69 -10.70
N ARG A 140 5.94 10.27 -9.57
CA ARG A 140 4.50 10.01 -9.39
C ARG A 140 3.91 8.97 -10.34
N GLU A 141 4.77 8.21 -11.02
CA GLU A 141 4.34 7.06 -11.81
C GLU A 141 3.75 6.00 -10.88
N ARG A 142 2.66 5.39 -11.34
CA ARG A 142 1.97 4.34 -10.61
C ARG A 142 2.05 3.05 -11.39
N HIS A 143 2.30 1.95 -10.69
CA HIS A 143 2.26 0.63 -11.26
C HIS A 143 1.56 -0.33 -10.31
N ALA A 144 0.69 -1.17 -10.86
CA ALA A 144 -0.06 -2.13 -10.08
C ALA A 144 0.34 -3.55 -10.46
N TYR A 145 0.90 -4.31 -9.51
CA TYR A 145 1.10 -5.74 -9.66
C TYR A 145 -0.17 -6.49 -9.28
N VAL A 146 -0.58 -7.44 -10.11
CA VAL A 146 -1.74 -8.32 -9.84
C VAL A 146 -1.20 -9.68 -9.41
N LEU A 147 -1.63 -10.15 -8.24
CA LEU A 147 -1.12 -11.36 -7.58
C LEU A 147 -2.30 -12.32 -7.32
N PRO A 148 -2.64 -13.19 -8.27
CA PRO A 148 -3.73 -14.15 -8.10
C PRO A 148 -3.41 -15.16 -7.01
N ALA A 149 -4.36 -15.42 -6.12
CA ALA A 149 -4.19 -16.35 -5.01
C ALA A 149 -4.18 -17.84 -5.45
N SER A 150 -4.56 -18.11 -6.71
CA SER A 150 -4.55 -19.44 -7.34
C SER A 150 -3.12 -19.92 -7.67
N VAL A 151 -2.21 -19.01 -7.98
CA VAL A 151 -0.80 -19.31 -8.30
C VAL A 151 0.15 -19.07 -7.12
N ALA A 152 -0.39 -18.68 -5.96
CA ALA A 152 0.39 -18.42 -4.76
C ALA A 152 0.86 -19.71 -4.09
N GLN A 153 2.13 -19.74 -3.69
CA GLN A 153 2.64 -20.78 -2.79
C GLN A 153 2.08 -20.53 -1.38
N ARG A 154 1.38 -21.50 -0.80
CA ARG A 154 0.71 -21.37 0.49
C ARG A 154 1.52 -22.03 1.61
N HIS A 155 1.78 -21.26 2.66
CA HIS A 155 2.42 -21.75 3.89
C HIS A 155 1.65 -21.23 5.11
N GLY A 156 0.73 -22.04 5.62
CA GLY A 156 -0.20 -21.62 6.68
C GLY A 156 -1.05 -20.42 6.22
N ARG A 157 -0.98 -19.31 6.96
CA ARG A 157 -1.68 -18.05 6.63
C ARG A 157 -0.95 -17.19 5.59
N SER A 158 0.25 -17.58 5.17
CA SER A 158 1.09 -16.81 4.25
C SER A 158 0.93 -17.28 2.80
N LEU A 159 0.88 -16.30 1.89
CA LEU A 159 0.84 -16.48 0.45
C LEU A 159 2.11 -15.87 -0.14
N ARG A 160 2.80 -16.63 -0.97
CA ARG A 160 4.06 -16.22 -1.61
C ARG A 160 3.96 -16.24 -3.12
N TRP A 161 4.53 -15.22 -3.76
CA TRP A 161 4.71 -15.12 -5.20
C TRP A 161 6.17 -14.80 -5.51
N ASP A 162 6.69 -15.44 -6.55
CA ASP A 162 8.02 -15.18 -7.11
C ASP A 162 7.82 -14.71 -8.56
N PHE A 163 8.34 -13.53 -8.91
CA PHE A 163 8.17 -12.93 -10.25
C PHE A 163 9.25 -11.88 -10.56
N ASP A 164 9.44 -11.56 -11.83
CA ASP A 164 10.43 -10.57 -12.26
C ASP A 164 9.96 -9.13 -12.01
N LYS A 165 10.89 -8.26 -11.61
CA LYS A 165 10.62 -6.83 -11.36
C LYS A 165 10.37 -6.09 -12.66
N ALA A 166 9.10 -5.82 -12.94
CA ALA A 166 8.69 -5.05 -14.12
C ALA A 166 8.66 -3.50 -13.95
N PHE A 167 8.94 -2.94 -12.77
CA PHE A 167 8.76 -1.50 -12.50
C PHE A 167 9.91 -0.85 -11.71
N HIS A 168 10.26 0.40 -12.07
CA HIS A 168 11.24 1.22 -11.36
C HIS A 168 10.61 1.86 -10.11
N VAL A 169 10.58 1.11 -9.00
CA VAL A 169 10.06 1.61 -7.70
C VAL A 169 11.00 2.63 -7.03
N SER A 170 12.28 2.68 -7.43
CA SER A 170 13.28 3.55 -6.82
C SER A 170 14.46 3.81 -7.78
N PRO A 171 15.07 5.01 -7.77
CA PRO A 171 16.31 5.30 -8.52
C PRO A 171 17.51 4.47 -8.06
N PHE A 172 17.40 3.80 -6.92
CA PHE A 172 18.46 3.02 -6.31
C PHE A 172 18.23 1.49 -6.44
N LEU A 173 17.27 1.05 -7.26
CA LEU A 173 16.97 -0.37 -7.51
C LEU A 173 16.85 -0.66 -9.01
N PRO A 174 17.78 -1.42 -9.61
CA PRO A 174 17.73 -1.82 -11.02
C PRO A 174 16.43 -2.53 -11.39
N LEU A 175 16.03 -2.49 -12.68
CA LEU A 175 14.89 -3.26 -13.20
C LEU A 175 15.16 -4.76 -13.23
N ASP A 176 16.37 -5.17 -13.61
CA ASP A 176 16.76 -6.59 -13.72
C ASP A 176 16.95 -7.22 -12.33
N ARG A 177 15.84 -7.55 -11.66
CA ARG A 177 15.80 -8.14 -10.32
C ARG A 177 14.61 -9.08 -10.20
N GLN A 178 14.75 -10.09 -9.35
CA GLN A 178 13.64 -10.99 -9.00
C GLN A 178 12.99 -10.52 -7.70
N TYR A 179 11.67 -10.49 -7.67
CA TYR A 179 10.87 -10.24 -6.48
C TYR A 179 10.36 -11.55 -5.89
N THR A 180 10.52 -11.66 -4.57
CA THR A 180 9.73 -12.59 -3.76
C THR A 180 8.86 -11.78 -2.85
N TRP A 181 7.55 -11.90 -3.01
CA TRP A 181 6.58 -11.19 -2.17
C TRP A 181 5.79 -12.18 -1.34
N THR A 182 5.66 -11.90 -0.05
CA THR A 182 4.91 -12.72 0.90
C THR A 182 3.88 -11.86 1.63
N PHE A 183 2.63 -12.28 1.63
CA PHE A 183 1.53 -11.61 2.31
C PHE A 183 0.84 -12.57 3.28
N THR A 184 0.34 -12.05 4.39
CA THR A 184 -0.69 -12.74 5.17
C THR A 184 -2.05 -12.18 4.81
N VAL A 185 -3.09 -13.03 4.86
CA VAL A 185 -4.48 -12.55 4.76
C VAL A 185 -4.78 -11.65 5.98
N PRO A 186 -5.39 -10.46 5.78
CA PRO A 186 -5.72 -9.52 6.86
C PRO A 186 -6.58 -10.16 7.96
N ASP A 187 -6.14 -10.05 9.20
CA ASP A 187 -6.82 -10.56 10.41
C ASP A 187 -6.29 -9.76 11.64
N GLU A 188 -6.16 -10.36 12.82
CA GLU A 188 -5.48 -9.75 13.99
C GLU A 188 -4.09 -9.15 13.68
N ASP A 189 -3.39 -9.71 12.69
CA ASP A 189 -2.16 -9.17 12.14
C ASP A 189 -2.11 -9.24 10.62
N LEU A 190 -1.35 -8.30 10.05
CA LEU A 190 -1.10 -8.21 8.61
C LEU A 190 0.40 -8.01 8.39
N ARG A 191 1.00 -8.88 7.59
CA ARG A 191 2.39 -8.82 7.20
C ARG A 191 2.53 -8.78 5.69
N VAL A 192 3.37 -7.86 5.23
CA VAL A 192 3.84 -7.83 3.85
C VAL A 192 5.35 -7.87 3.88
N HIS A 193 5.93 -8.84 3.19
CA HIS A 193 7.37 -8.96 3.02
C HIS A 193 7.71 -8.95 1.54
N MET A 194 8.74 -8.21 1.19
CA MET A 194 9.29 -8.17 -0.16
C MET A 194 10.80 -8.38 -0.04
N ASP A 195 11.31 -9.41 -0.69
CA ASP A 195 12.73 -9.56 -0.99
C ASP A 195 13.00 -9.18 -2.44
N VAL A 196 14.18 -8.62 -2.68
CA VAL A 196 14.69 -8.24 -4.01
C VAL A 196 16.03 -8.91 -4.22
N PHE A 197 16.11 -9.74 -5.24
CA PHE A 197 17.29 -10.52 -5.57
C PHE A 197 17.97 -10.02 -6.84
N ASP A 198 19.30 -9.94 -6.79
CA ASP A 198 20.20 -9.88 -7.94
C ASP A 198 20.77 -11.27 -8.17
N ARG A 199 20.20 -11.99 -9.14
CA ARG A 199 20.46 -13.43 -9.33
C ARG A 199 20.18 -14.17 -8.02
N ASN A 200 21.20 -14.75 -7.38
CA ASN A 200 21.05 -15.49 -6.12
C ASN A 200 21.39 -14.67 -4.87
N ARG A 201 21.72 -13.37 -5.00
CA ARG A 201 22.06 -12.51 -3.87
C ARG A 201 20.87 -11.62 -3.52
N ARG A 202 20.44 -11.65 -2.27
CA ARG A 202 19.45 -10.69 -1.77
C ARG A 202 20.08 -9.31 -1.63
N ASP A 203 19.64 -8.37 -2.45
CA ASP A 203 20.12 -6.98 -2.44
C ASP A 203 19.35 -6.12 -1.41
N PHE A 204 18.05 -6.38 -1.26
CA PHE A 204 17.16 -5.58 -0.43
C PHE A 204 15.98 -6.40 0.12
N ASP A 205 15.49 -6.04 1.30
CA ASP A 205 14.19 -6.47 1.79
C ASP A 205 13.42 -5.35 2.50
N ALA A 206 12.09 -5.42 2.36
CA ALA A 206 11.14 -4.60 3.09
C ALA A 206 10.18 -5.50 3.87
N THR A 207 9.88 -5.12 5.11
CA THR A 207 8.90 -5.82 5.94
C THR A 207 7.94 -4.81 6.54
N LEU A 208 6.66 -4.95 6.23
CA LEU A 208 5.55 -4.27 6.88
C LEU A 208 4.92 -5.26 7.86
N ALA A 209 4.91 -4.94 9.15
CA ALA A 209 4.28 -5.77 10.18
C ALA A 209 3.33 -4.92 11.00
N LEU A 210 2.03 -5.20 10.88
CA LEU A 210 0.96 -4.40 11.46
C LEU A 210 0.04 -5.26 12.32
N ARG A 211 -0.56 -4.63 13.33
CA ARG A 211 -1.60 -5.21 14.18
C ARG A 211 -2.91 -4.48 13.96
N ARG A 212 -4.00 -5.25 13.90
CA ARG A 212 -5.34 -4.71 13.76
C ARG A 212 -5.75 -3.97 15.03
N ARG A 213 -6.42 -2.85 14.84
CA ARG A 213 -7.07 -2.04 15.87
C ARG A 213 -8.47 -1.70 15.39
N THR A 214 -9.40 -1.63 16.32
CA THR A 214 -10.77 -1.19 16.05
C THR A 214 -10.77 0.18 15.39
N LEU A 215 -11.60 0.35 14.37
CA LEU A 215 -11.81 1.65 13.75
C LEU A 215 -12.94 2.38 14.48
N ASP A 216 -12.56 3.22 15.43
CA ASP A 216 -13.48 4.10 16.15
C ASP A 216 -12.97 5.55 16.14
N GLY A 217 -13.73 6.47 16.76
CA GLY A 217 -13.35 7.88 16.84
C GLY A 217 -12.03 8.12 17.57
N LEU A 218 -11.75 7.35 18.62
CA LEU A 218 -10.54 7.47 19.41
C LEU A 218 -9.33 6.96 18.64
N ALA A 219 -9.47 5.85 17.91
CA ALA A 219 -8.42 5.30 17.06
C ALA A 219 -8.05 6.26 15.93
N LEU A 220 -9.03 6.85 15.25
CA LEU A 220 -8.79 7.84 14.21
C LEU A 220 -8.19 9.14 14.77
N ALA A 221 -8.67 9.65 15.90
CA ALA A 221 -8.05 10.81 16.56
C ALA A 221 -6.60 10.50 16.97
N ARG A 222 -6.33 9.30 17.48
CA ARG A 222 -4.98 8.83 17.83
C ARG A 222 -4.08 8.78 16.60
N VAL A 223 -4.58 8.38 15.43
CA VAL A 223 -3.80 8.42 14.18
C VAL A 223 -3.38 9.85 13.88
N LEU A 224 -4.29 10.83 13.97
CA LEU A 224 -3.94 12.23 13.74
C LEU A 224 -2.94 12.78 14.76
N ILE A 225 -3.07 12.43 16.05
CA ILE A 225 -2.20 12.95 17.12
C ILE A 225 -0.83 12.28 17.14
N ARG A 226 -0.76 10.99 16.83
CA ARG A 226 0.49 10.20 16.87
C ARG A 226 1.30 10.33 15.59
N TYR A 227 0.62 10.63 14.48
CA TYR A 227 1.21 10.76 13.16
C TYR A 227 0.86 12.11 12.48
N PRO A 228 0.82 13.26 13.20
CA PRO A 228 0.37 14.55 12.66
C PRO A 228 1.27 15.05 11.55
N ALA A 229 2.54 14.64 11.62
CA ALA A 229 3.57 14.99 10.68
C ALA A 229 3.95 13.81 9.78
N MET A 230 3.21 12.69 9.69
CA MET A 230 3.67 11.52 8.92
C MET A 230 3.99 11.86 7.47
N THR A 231 3.16 12.68 6.83
CA THR A 231 3.42 13.12 5.45
C THR A 231 4.70 13.96 5.35
N LEU A 232 4.91 14.92 6.27
CA LEU A 232 6.09 15.81 6.29
C LEU A 232 7.38 15.14 6.82
N GLN A 233 7.27 14.29 7.83
CA GLN A 233 8.34 13.49 8.43
C GLN A 233 8.77 12.37 7.50
N VAL A 234 7.86 11.72 6.77
CA VAL A 234 8.24 10.71 5.78
C VAL A 234 8.81 11.39 4.53
N LEU A 235 8.24 12.51 4.05
CA LEU A 235 8.90 13.32 3.00
C LEU A 235 10.29 13.78 3.46
N GLY A 236 10.41 14.37 4.65
CA GLY A 236 11.68 14.80 5.22
C GLY A 236 12.66 13.65 5.43
N ALA A 237 12.21 12.50 5.93
CA ALA A 237 13.03 11.31 6.10
C ALA A 237 13.42 10.67 4.77
N ILE A 238 12.57 10.69 3.74
CA ILE A 238 12.90 10.19 2.40
C ILE A 238 13.90 11.11 1.73
N HIS A 239 13.71 12.44 1.80
CA HIS A 239 14.70 13.39 1.29
C HIS A 239 16.00 13.30 2.07
N TRP A 240 15.95 13.12 3.39
CA TRP A 240 17.12 12.93 4.24
C TRP A 240 17.84 11.60 3.97
N GLN A 241 17.11 10.51 3.75
CA GLN A 241 17.70 9.22 3.40
C GLN A 241 18.23 9.21 1.95
N ALA A 242 17.53 9.84 1.01
CA ALA A 242 18.02 10.05 -0.36
C ALA A 242 19.30 10.89 -0.36
N LEU A 243 19.35 11.97 0.44
CA LEU A 243 20.54 12.78 0.66
C LEU A 243 21.66 11.96 1.30
N ARG A 244 21.36 11.14 2.31
CA ARG A 244 22.36 10.27 2.98
C ARG A 244 22.86 9.15 2.07
N LEU A 245 22.03 8.63 1.16
CA LEU A 245 22.42 7.66 0.13
C LEU A 245 23.27 8.31 -0.97
N TRP A 246 22.95 9.55 -1.35
CA TRP A 246 23.75 10.38 -2.26
C TRP A 246 25.12 10.72 -1.67
N LEU A 247 25.18 11.16 -0.40
CA LEU A 247 26.42 11.37 0.34
C LEU A 247 27.24 10.07 0.53
N LYS A 248 26.59 8.91 0.51
CA LYS A 248 27.25 7.58 0.53
C LYS A 248 27.65 7.05 -0.86
N ARG A 249 27.55 7.87 -1.93
CA ARG A 249 27.92 7.52 -3.31
C ARG A 249 27.21 6.28 -3.88
N ASN A 250 25.97 6.00 -3.47
CA ASN A 250 25.18 4.98 -4.15
C ASN A 250 24.84 5.46 -5.58
N PRO A 251 25.05 4.62 -6.61
CA PRO A 251 24.75 4.99 -7.98
C PRO A 251 23.26 5.32 -8.13
N ILE A 252 22.97 6.47 -8.73
CA ILE A 252 21.63 6.85 -9.17
C ILE A 252 21.46 6.24 -10.56
N TYR A 253 20.53 5.31 -10.70
CA TYR A 253 20.17 4.78 -12.01
C TYR A 253 19.15 5.73 -12.63
N ALA A 254 19.52 6.33 -13.76
CA ALA A 254 18.63 7.17 -14.54
C ALA A 254 17.43 6.36 -15.05
N HIS A 255 16.27 7.00 -15.11
CA HIS A 255 15.10 6.45 -15.78
C HIS A 255 15.46 6.14 -17.25
N PRO A 256 15.10 4.97 -17.81
CA PRO A 256 15.25 4.78 -19.25
C PRO A 256 14.40 5.84 -19.95
N SER A 257 15.05 6.70 -20.73
CA SER A 257 14.35 7.63 -21.62
C SER A 257 13.36 6.82 -22.45
N LEU A 258 12.11 7.29 -22.55
CA LEU A 258 11.20 6.82 -23.58
C LEU A 258 11.94 6.89 -24.93
N PRO A 259 11.87 5.86 -25.79
CA PRO A 259 12.36 6.00 -27.16
C PRO A 259 11.65 7.20 -27.79
N GLU A 260 12.41 8.13 -28.37
CA GLU A 260 11.86 9.16 -29.25
C GLU A 260 11.08 8.44 -30.36
N GLU A 261 9.80 8.81 -30.54
CA GLU A 261 9.05 8.37 -31.71
C GLU A 261 9.75 8.93 -32.96
N PRO A 262 10.04 8.10 -33.97
CA PRO A 262 10.54 8.60 -35.24
C PRO A 262 9.45 9.42 -35.93
N THR A 263 9.80 10.67 -36.24
CA THR A 263 9.09 11.66 -37.06
C THR A 263 8.39 11.09 -38.29
#